data_AF-A0A1M4S6I8-F1
#
_entry.id   AF-A0A1M4S6I8-F1
#
_cell.length_a   1.000
_cell.length_b   1.000
_cell.length_c   1.000
_cell.angle_alpha   90.00
_cell.angle_beta   90.00
_cell.angle_gamma   90.00
#
_symmetry.space_group_name_H-M   'P 1'
#
loop_
_entity.id
_entity.type
_entity.pdbx_description
1 polymer ?
#
loop_
_entity_poly.entity_id
_entity_poly.type
_entity_poly.pdbx_seq_one_letter_code
_entity_poly.pdbx_strand_id
1 'polypeptide(L)'
;MSKVDGTSQLSERIELLKIAREVLVSPKLHPELIAALDLGNYTPEVHTQVFAIDLKPYASIYLSEVATLGGEARDVAAGYYRAIGLPVPQEPDALFTMFEHYQGLIETLESSKDDLTLERVRHLRSAFLFEHLLAWVPFYLTALSESYDHFGLFSEALFEFLRDEVEELELDVIGRLPIVLRDRRFFGDEGLNIEAKLSVSLLVSPFSSGLILSQNDMFRCARETDAVTRPGTKSFMLENLLGDRPKEVLQWLVCECERQEQLWSELASDFGEISHSWLRAVQSTKSYLEGLHLVL
;
A
#
# COMPACT_ATOMS: atom_id res chain seq x y z
N MET A 1 21.89 -26.66 -21.15
CA MET A 1 21.07 -27.26 -20.07
C MET A 1 20.86 -26.18 -19.02
N SER A 2 19.83 -25.34 -19.19
CA SER A 2 19.25 -24.45 -18.17
C SER A 2 17.94 -23.89 -18.76
N LYS A 3 16.95 -24.77 -18.91
CA LYS A 3 15.57 -24.41 -19.29
C LYS A 3 14.56 -24.98 -18.28
N VAL A 4 15.06 -25.61 -17.22
CA VAL A 4 14.25 -26.30 -16.21
C VAL A 4 13.94 -25.39 -15.01
N ASP A 5 14.73 -24.32 -14.79
CA ASP A 5 14.50 -23.39 -13.66
C ASP A 5 13.34 -22.40 -13.90
N GLY A 6 13.28 -21.78 -15.09
CA GLY A 6 12.34 -20.66 -15.30
C GLY A 6 10.86 -21.04 -15.26
N THR A 7 10.48 -22.26 -15.65
CA THR A 7 9.08 -22.70 -15.62
C THR A 7 8.60 -23.02 -14.20
N SER A 8 9.49 -23.55 -13.33
CA SER A 8 9.16 -23.80 -11.92
C SER A 8 8.87 -22.48 -11.20
N GLN A 9 9.71 -21.47 -11.44
CA GLN A 9 9.60 -20.16 -10.80
C GLN A 9 8.31 -19.41 -11.18
N LEU A 10 7.91 -19.44 -12.46
CA LEU A 10 6.64 -18.81 -12.87
C LEU A 10 5.41 -19.50 -12.26
N SER A 11 5.43 -20.84 -12.16
CA SER A 11 4.35 -21.61 -11.53
C SER A 11 4.22 -21.28 -10.04
N GLU A 12 5.33 -21.13 -9.32
CA GLU A 12 5.35 -20.75 -7.90
C GLU A 12 4.77 -19.35 -7.70
N ARG A 13 5.12 -18.40 -8.57
CA ARG A 13 4.56 -17.03 -8.54
C ARG A 13 3.07 -16.99 -8.81
N ILE A 14 2.59 -17.77 -9.78
CA ILE A 14 1.15 -17.90 -10.06
C ILE A 14 0.42 -18.41 -8.81
N GLU A 15 0.97 -19.41 -8.13
CA GLU A 15 0.34 -19.98 -6.94
C GLU A 15 0.34 -19.01 -5.77
N LEU A 16 1.44 -18.29 -5.53
CA LEU A 16 1.49 -17.23 -4.52
C LEU A 16 0.43 -16.15 -4.77
N LEU A 17 0.27 -15.69 -6.01
CA LEU A 17 -0.75 -14.69 -6.35
C LEU A 17 -2.17 -15.21 -6.13
N LYS A 18 -2.45 -16.50 -6.41
CA LYS A 18 -3.74 -17.12 -6.10
C LYS A 18 -4.01 -17.15 -4.60
N ILE A 19 -3.03 -17.60 -3.81
CA ILE A 19 -3.11 -17.65 -2.36
C ILE A 19 -3.35 -16.23 -1.81
N ALA A 20 -2.61 -15.24 -2.31
CA ALA A 20 -2.75 -13.86 -1.85
C ALA A 20 -4.13 -13.28 -2.15
N ARG A 21 -4.70 -13.57 -3.33
CA ARG A 21 -6.07 -13.18 -3.65
C ARG A 21 -7.08 -13.84 -2.72
N GLU A 22 -6.90 -15.13 -2.41
CA GLU A 22 -7.77 -15.85 -1.48
C GLU A 22 -7.72 -15.22 -0.08
N VAL A 23 -6.54 -14.86 0.44
CA VAL A 23 -6.39 -14.15 1.73
C VAL A 23 -7.10 -12.79 1.70
N LEU A 24 -6.96 -12.02 0.62
CA LEU A 24 -7.54 -10.69 0.51
C LEU A 24 -9.07 -10.71 0.40
N VAL A 25 -9.65 -11.72 -0.25
CA VAL A 25 -11.10 -11.76 -0.57
C VAL A 25 -11.90 -12.63 0.40
N SER A 26 -11.31 -13.71 0.89
CA SER A 26 -12.06 -14.78 1.56
C SER A 26 -12.03 -14.65 3.07
N PRO A 27 -13.14 -14.30 3.73
CA PRO A 27 -13.22 -14.30 5.20
C PRO A 27 -13.14 -15.71 5.80
N LYS A 28 -13.17 -16.76 4.97
CA LYS A 28 -13.12 -18.17 5.39
C LYS A 28 -12.04 -18.91 4.61
N LEU A 29 -10.81 -18.84 5.11
CA LEU A 29 -9.68 -19.58 4.54
C LEU A 29 -9.68 -21.05 4.95
N HIS A 30 -9.10 -21.87 4.09
CA HIS A 30 -8.85 -23.27 4.43
C HIS A 30 -7.83 -23.35 5.58
N PRO A 31 -8.01 -24.23 6.58
CA PRO A 31 -7.10 -24.34 7.73
C PRO A 31 -5.64 -24.59 7.35
N GLU A 32 -5.40 -25.31 6.25
CA GLU A 32 -4.04 -25.56 5.76
C GLU A 32 -3.34 -24.29 5.28
N LEU A 33 -4.08 -23.35 4.65
CA LEU A 33 -3.52 -22.06 4.24
C LEU A 33 -3.22 -21.18 5.45
N ILE A 34 -4.11 -21.18 6.44
CA ILE A 34 -3.90 -20.47 7.72
C ILE A 34 -2.62 -20.96 8.38
N ALA A 35 -2.41 -22.27 8.44
CA ALA A 35 -1.21 -22.86 9.03
C ALA A 35 0.05 -22.60 8.19
N ALA A 36 -0.03 -22.70 6.86
CA ALA A 36 1.12 -22.52 5.98
C ALA A 36 1.66 -21.08 5.97
N LEU A 37 0.77 -20.09 6.11
CA LEU A 37 1.11 -18.66 6.14
C LEU A 37 1.24 -18.09 7.56
N ASP A 38 1.16 -18.95 8.59
CA ASP A 38 1.13 -18.57 10.00
C ASP A 38 0.15 -17.42 10.31
N LEU A 39 -1.07 -17.48 9.73
CA LEU A 39 -2.09 -16.44 9.90
C LEU A 39 -2.73 -16.44 11.31
N GLY A 40 -2.17 -17.20 12.25
CA GLY A 40 -2.58 -17.22 13.65
C GLY A 40 -4.08 -17.42 13.85
N ASN A 41 -4.71 -16.44 14.51
CA ASN A 41 -6.14 -16.44 14.84
C ASN A 41 -7.01 -15.90 13.69
N TYR A 42 -6.66 -16.17 12.43
CA TYR A 42 -7.47 -15.75 11.29
C TYR A 42 -8.93 -16.21 11.43
N THR A 43 -9.85 -15.24 11.54
CA THR A 43 -11.29 -15.47 11.56
C THR A 43 -11.99 -14.51 10.59
N PRO A 44 -13.27 -14.75 10.23
CA PRO A 44 -14.06 -13.80 9.45
C PRO A 44 -14.09 -12.38 10.06
N GLU A 45 -14.10 -12.29 11.39
CA GLU A 45 -14.08 -11.02 12.12
C GLU A 45 -12.74 -10.30 11.96
N VAL A 46 -11.62 -11.03 12.08
CA VAL A 46 -10.27 -10.50 11.84
C VAL A 46 -10.13 -10.02 10.39
N HIS A 47 -10.54 -10.84 9.42
CA HIS A 47 -10.52 -10.47 8.00
C HIS A 47 -11.32 -9.19 7.73
N THR A 48 -12.54 -9.11 8.27
CA THR A 48 -13.38 -7.91 8.13
C THR A 48 -12.72 -6.69 8.78
N GLN A 49 -12.18 -6.85 9.99
CA GLN A 49 -11.53 -5.76 10.71
C GLN A 49 -10.32 -5.22 9.93
N VAL A 50 -9.49 -6.10 9.36
CA VAL A 50 -8.27 -5.72 8.65
C VAL A 50 -8.62 -5.17 7.26
N PHE A 51 -9.23 -5.97 6.38
CA PHE A 51 -9.33 -5.62 4.96
C PHE A 51 -10.60 -4.85 4.59
N ALA A 52 -11.67 -4.91 5.40
CA ALA A 52 -12.90 -4.18 5.11
C ALA A 52 -13.03 -2.87 5.91
N ILE A 53 -12.39 -2.77 7.09
CA ILE A 53 -12.51 -1.60 7.97
C ILE A 53 -11.24 -0.77 7.99
N ASP A 54 -10.09 -1.39 8.27
CA ASP A 54 -8.88 -0.65 8.61
C ASP A 54 -7.93 -0.41 7.43
N LEU A 55 -7.25 -1.46 6.96
CA LEU A 55 -6.27 -1.45 5.89
C LEU A 55 -6.91 -2.01 4.62
N LYS A 56 -7.83 -1.23 4.05
CA LYS A 56 -8.54 -1.60 2.81
C LYS A 56 -7.55 -1.75 1.66
N PRO A 57 -7.49 -2.88 0.94
CA PRO A 57 -6.48 -3.14 -0.08
C PRO A 57 -6.87 -2.52 -1.44
N TYR A 58 -7.07 -1.21 -1.48
CA TYR A 58 -7.44 -0.45 -2.69
C TYR A 58 -6.46 0.68 -2.92
N ALA A 59 -5.89 0.78 -4.13
CA ALA A 59 -4.93 1.82 -4.46
C ALA A 59 -5.47 3.23 -4.21
N SER A 60 -6.77 3.47 -4.44
CA SER A 60 -7.43 4.75 -4.15
C SER A 60 -7.32 5.22 -2.70
N ILE A 61 -7.18 4.32 -1.73
CA ILE A 61 -7.00 4.68 -0.32
C ILE A 61 -5.60 5.25 -0.07
N TYR A 62 -4.60 4.79 -0.81
CA TYR A 62 -3.18 5.12 -0.57
C TYR A 62 -2.63 6.16 -1.53
N LEU A 63 -3.25 6.32 -2.69
CA LEU A 63 -2.75 7.14 -3.81
C LEU A 63 -3.65 8.32 -4.18
N SER A 64 -4.64 8.64 -3.34
CA SER A 64 -5.51 9.80 -3.56
C SER A 64 -5.33 10.83 -2.45
N GLU A 65 -5.43 12.12 -2.77
CA GLU A 65 -5.34 13.20 -1.77
C GLU A 65 -6.33 13.01 -0.61
N VAL A 66 -7.53 12.51 -0.91
CA VAL A 66 -8.52 12.09 0.09
C VAL A 66 -8.60 10.56 0.09
N ALA A 67 -8.26 9.93 1.22
CA ALA A 67 -8.26 8.48 1.40
C ALA A 67 -9.67 7.85 1.40
N THR A 68 -10.28 7.84 0.22
CA THR A 68 -11.63 7.32 -0.04
C THR A 68 -11.60 6.37 -1.24
N LEU A 69 -12.56 5.45 -1.30
CA LEU A 69 -12.67 4.53 -2.44
C LEU A 69 -13.06 5.27 -3.71
N GLY A 70 -12.32 5.03 -4.79
CA GLY A 70 -12.51 5.70 -6.07
C GLY A 70 -11.62 6.92 -6.27
N GLY A 71 -11.99 7.80 -7.19
CA GLY A 71 -11.17 8.95 -7.56
C GLY A 71 -10.03 8.60 -8.52
N GLU A 72 -8.99 9.44 -8.51
CA GLU A 72 -7.98 9.47 -9.57
C GLU A 72 -7.21 8.15 -9.72
N ALA A 73 -6.72 7.56 -8.62
CA ALA A 73 -5.98 6.30 -8.70
C ALA A 73 -6.82 5.15 -9.28
N ARG A 74 -8.14 5.14 -9.02
CA ARG A 74 -9.06 4.18 -9.63
C ARG A 74 -9.29 4.45 -11.11
N ASP A 75 -9.41 5.72 -11.49
CA ASP A 75 -9.55 6.11 -12.90
C ASP A 75 -8.29 5.80 -13.72
N VAL A 76 -7.11 5.98 -13.11
CA VAL A 76 -5.81 5.60 -13.69
C VAL A 76 -5.74 4.08 -13.88
N ALA A 77 -6.08 3.29 -12.87
CA ALA A 77 -6.13 1.83 -12.99
C ALA A 77 -7.15 1.39 -14.07
N ALA A 78 -8.34 1.98 -14.10
CA ALA A 78 -9.33 1.74 -15.16
C ALA A 78 -8.81 2.12 -16.56
N GLY A 79 -8.07 3.22 -16.65
CA GLY A 79 -7.43 3.71 -17.87
C GLY A 79 -6.46 2.69 -18.47
N TYR A 80 -5.68 2.01 -17.63
CA TYR A 80 -4.79 0.93 -18.05
C TYR A 80 -5.56 -0.18 -18.80
N TYR A 81 -6.64 -0.73 -18.20
CA TYR A 81 -7.43 -1.78 -18.85
C TYR A 81 -8.00 -1.34 -20.20
N ARG A 82 -8.51 -0.10 -20.29
CA ARG A 82 -9.01 0.47 -21.56
C ARG A 82 -7.90 0.59 -22.60
N ALA A 83 -6.71 1.06 -22.20
CA ALA A 83 -5.58 1.28 -23.10
C ALA A 83 -5.09 -0.02 -23.74
N ILE A 84 -5.14 -1.14 -23.00
CA ILE A 84 -4.73 -2.45 -23.52
C ILE A 84 -5.88 -3.23 -24.21
N GLY A 85 -7.08 -2.65 -24.25
CA GLY A 85 -8.26 -3.22 -24.91
C GLY A 85 -8.99 -4.29 -24.11
N LEU A 86 -8.81 -4.33 -22.79
CA LEU A 86 -9.53 -5.24 -21.89
C LEU A 86 -10.80 -4.57 -21.32
N PRO A 87 -11.83 -5.36 -20.96
CA PRO A 87 -12.95 -4.84 -20.18
C PRO A 87 -12.43 -4.35 -18.83
N VAL A 88 -12.95 -3.20 -18.38
CA VAL A 88 -12.58 -2.63 -17.07
C VAL A 88 -13.30 -3.42 -15.97
N PRO A 89 -12.58 -4.00 -15.00
CA PRO A 89 -13.19 -4.65 -13.83
C PRO A 89 -14.05 -3.68 -13.02
N GLN A 90 -14.95 -4.22 -12.19
CA GLN A 90 -15.76 -3.38 -11.30
C GLN A 90 -14.88 -2.60 -10.32
N GLU A 91 -13.84 -3.23 -9.78
CA GLU A 91 -12.92 -2.68 -8.79
C GLU A 91 -11.48 -2.73 -9.33
N PRO A 92 -11.16 -1.91 -10.35
CA PRO A 92 -9.90 -2.03 -11.09
C PRO A 92 -8.68 -1.67 -10.24
N ASP A 93 -8.88 -1.01 -9.10
CA ASP A 93 -7.84 -0.59 -8.17
C ASP A 93 -7.73 -1.44 -6.90
N ALA A 94 -8.56 -2.50 -6.78
CA ALA A 94 -8.45 -3.43 -5.69
C ALA A 94 -7.26 -4.38 -5.88
N LEU A 95 -6.47 -4.61 -4.83
CA LEU A 95 -5.25 -5.41 -4.91
C LEU A 95 -5.50 -6.84 -5.41
N PHE A 96 -6.60 -7.47 -5.01
CA PHE A 96 -6.95 -8.80 -5.49
C PHE A 96 -7.27 -8.82 -7.00
N THR A 97 -7.83 -7.74 -7.55
CA THR A 97 -8.09 -7.58 -8.99
C THR A 97 -6.79 -7.31 -9.74
N MET A 98 -5.90 -6.50 -9.15
CA MET A 98 -4.58 -6.24 -9.72
C MET A 98 -3.71 -7.51 -9.75
N PHE A 99 -3.72 -8.30 -8.68
CA PHE A 99 -3.04 -9.60 -8.62
C PHE A 99 -3.63 -10.62 -9.60
N GLU A 100 -4.96 -10.64 -9.78
CA GLU A 100 -5.60 -11.48 -10.81
C GLU A 100 -5.10 -11.15 -12.21
N HIS A 101 -5.08 -9.85 -12.53
CA HIS A 101 -4.61 -9.39 -13.82
C HIS A 101 -3.13 -9.70 -14.02
N TYR A 102 -2.30 -9.45 -13.01
CA TYR A 102 -0.86 -9.74 -13.07
C TYR A 102 -0.57 -11.24 -13.23
N GLN A 103 -1.29 -12.09 -12.50
CA GLN A 103 -1.25 -13.54 -12.64
C GLN A 103 -1.56 -13.95 -14.09
N GLY A 104 -2.60 -13.39 -14.72
CA GLY A 104 -2.94 -13.67 -16.11
C GLY A 104 -1.85 -13.27 -17.12
N LEU A 105 -1.08 -12.22 -16.83
CA LEU A 105 0.10 -11.87 -17.64
C LEU A 105 1.18 -12.96 -17.52
N ILE A 106 1.44 -13.48 -16.32
CA ILE A 106 2.41 -14.56 -16.09
C ILE A 106 1.96 -15.86 -16.78
N GLU A 107 0.69 -16.24 -16.65
CA GLU A 107 0.13 -17.42 -17.32
C GLU A 107 0.23 -17.33 -18.85
N THR A 108 0.09 -16.12 -19.40
CA THR A 108 0.28 -15.88 -20.84
C THR A 108 1.74 -16.08 -21.25
N LEU A 109 2.71 -15.68 -20.41
CA LEU A 109 4.13 -15.94 -20.66
C LEU A 109 4.47 -17.43 -20.64
N GLU A 110 3.85 -18.19 -19.73
CA GLU A 110 4.08 -19.63 -19.59
C GLU A 110 3.50 -20.43 -20.77
N SER A 111 2.31 -20.06 -21.23
CA SER A 111 1.54 -20.83 -22.22
C SER A 111 1.78 -20.42 -23.68
N SER A 112 2.18 -19.17 -23.94
CA SER A 112 2.38 -18.66 -25.30
C SER A 112 3.70 -19.09 -25.91
N LYS A 113 3.69 -19.35 -27.23
CA LYS A 113 4.88 -19.63 -28.05
C LYS A 113 5.16 -18.55 -29.09
N ASP A 114 4.32 -17.51 -29.13
CA ASP A 114 4.43 -16.42 -30.11
C ASP A 114 5.32 -15.30 -29.55
N ASP A 115 6.46 -15.06 -30.20
CA ASP A 115 7.48 -14.12 -29.72
C ASP A 115 6.93 -12.68 -29.56
N LEU A 116 6.08 -12.23 -30.47
CA LEU A 116 5.46 -10.90 -30.40
C LEU A 116 4.52 -10.77 -29.20
N THR A 117 3.70 -11.79 -28.95
CA THR A 117 2.85 -11.86 -27.75
C THR A 117 3.70 -11.85 -26.49
N LEU A 118 4.79 -12.63 -26.44
CA LEU A 118 5.68 -12.69 -25.28
C LEU A 118 6.34 -11.33 -25.01
N GLU A 119 6.85 -10.65 -26.03
CA GLU A 119 7.44 -9.31 -25.89
C GLU A 119 6.42 -8.29 -25.36
N ARG A 120 5.22 -8.28 -25.96
CA ARG A 120 4.13 -7.39 -25.51
C ARG A 120 3.76 -7.66 -24.06
N VAL A 121 3.62 -8.92 -23.66
CA VAL A 121 3.22 -9.28 -22.30
C VAL A 121 4.31 -8.90 -21.29
N ARG A 122 5.59 -9.09 -21.61
CA ARG A 122 6.70 -8.60 -20.76
C ARG A 122 6.61 -7.09 -20.55
N HIS A 123 6.38 -6.33 -21.62
CA HIS A 123 6.23 -4.87 -21.52
C HIS A 123 5.02 -4.48 -20.64
N LEU A 124 3.87 -5.14 -20.83
CA LEU A 124 2.68 -4.90 -20.00
C LEU A 124 2.92 -5.25 -18.54
N ARG A 125 3.63 -6.35 -18.27
CA ARG A 125 3.99 -6.81 -16.93
C ARG A 125 4.88 -5.77 -16.23
N SER A 126 5.94 -5.30 -16.88
CA SER A 126 6.80 -4.21 -16.37
C SER A 126 6.01 -2.94 -16.09
N ALA A 127 5.19 -2.48 -17.05
CA ALA A 127 4.40 -1.26 -16.89
C ALA A 127 3.38 -1.39 -15.75
N PHE A 128 2.69 -2.52 -15.65
CA PHE A 128 1.67 -2.72 -14.63
C PHE A 128 2.28 -2.83 -13.22
N LEU A 129 3.37 -3.59 -13.08
CA LEU A 129 4.09 -3.70 -11.81
C LEU A 129 4.54 -2.31 -11.34
N PHE A 130 5.20 -1.55 -12.21
CA PHE A 130 5.74 -0.25 -11.87
C PHE A 130 4.65 0.79 -11.56
N GLU A 131 3.65 0.95 -12.45
CA GLU A 131 2.67 2.02 -12.34
C GLU A 131 1.55 1.74 -11.32
N HIS A 132 1.22 0.48 -11.05
CA HIS A 132 0.01 0.12 -10.28
C HIS A 132 0.26 -0.68 -9.00
N LEU A 133 1.33 -1.47 -8.92
CA LEU A 133 1.65 -2.27 -7.73
C LEU A 133 2.71 -1.55 -6.87
N LEU A 134 3.89 -1.29 -7.43
CA LEU A 134 5.02 -0.75 -6.65
C LEU A 134 4.74 0.64 -6.07
N ALA A 135 3.87 1.42 -6.69
CA ALA A 135 3.51 2.76 -6.22
C ALA A 135 2.99 2.81 -4.77
N TRP A 136 2.43 1.71 -4.25
CA TRP A 136 1.81 1.69 -2.91
C TRP A 136 1.86 0.34 -2.19
N VAL A 137 1.92 -0.79 -2.90
CA VAL A 137 1.80 -2.14 -2.29
C VAL A 137 2.91 -2.42 -1.28
N PRO A 138 4.21 -2.10 -1.53
CA PRO A 138 5.25 -2.24 -0.52
C PRO A 138 4.86 -1.57 0.81
N PHE A 139 4.48 -0.29 0.75
CA PHE A 139 4.11 0.49 1.92
C PHE A 139 2.90 -0.08 2.66
N TYR A 140 1.90 -0.54 1.91
CA TYR A 140 0.74 -1.25 2.45
C TYR A 140 1.12 -2.54 3.17
N LEU A 141 2.01 -3.36 2.59
CA LEU A 141 2.44 -4.63 3.19
C LEU A 141 3.25 -4.39 4.47
N THR A 142 4.13 -3.38 4.51
CA THR A 142 4.81 -3.00 5.75
C THR A 142 3.80 -2.57 6.81
N ALA A 143 2.83 -1.72 6.45
CA ALA A 143 1.83 -1.27 7.40
C ALA A 143 0.96 -2.43 7.92
N LEU A 144 0.66 -3.41 7.05
CA LEU A 144 -0.09 -4.61 7.40
C LEU A 144 0.68 -5.48 8.42
N SER A 145 1.96 -5.78 8.16
CA SER A 145 2.79 -6.56 9.08
C SER A 145 3.04 -5.85 10.41
N GLU A 146 3.22 -4.52 10.39
CA GLU A 146 3.44 -3.72 11.59
C GLU A 146 2.20 -3.56 12.47
N SER A 147 1.01 -3.57 11.86
CA SER A 147 -0.26 -3.37 12.59
C SER A 147 -0.87 -4.69 13.04
N TYR A 148 -0.51 -5.80 12.38
CA TYR A 148 -1.13 -7.12 12.59
C TYR A 148 -0.10 -8.24 12.43
N ASP A 149 0.50 -8.65 13.56
CA ASP A 149 1.58 -9.66 13.62
C ASP A 149 1.31 -10.94 12.81
N HIS A 150 0.06 -11.41 12.77
CA HIS A 150 -0.34 -12.62 12.06
C HIS A 150 -0.31 -12.50 10.53
N PHE A 151 -0.10 -11.30 9.96
CA PHE A 151 0.13 -11.13 8.53
C PHE A 151 1.61 -10.95 8.18
N GLY A 152 2.54 -11.19 9.12
CA GLY A 152 3.98 -11.07 8.91
C GLY A 152 4.50 -11.90 7.73
N LEU A 153 4.38 -13.23 7.78
CA LEU A 153 4.86 -14.13 6.71
C LEU A 153 4.14 -13.90 5.38
N PHE A 154 2.84 -13.59 5.44
CA PHE A 154 2.07 -13.24 4.25
C PHE A 154 2.62 -11.98 3.57
N SER A 155 2.93 -10.95 4.35
CA SER A 155 3.48 -9.69 3.84
C SER A 155 4.90 -9.90 3.32
N GLU A 156 5.73 -10.64 4.04
CA GLU A 156 7.10 -10.98 3.65
C GLU A 156 7.14 -11.74 2.31
N ALA A 157 6.32 -12.77 2.14
CA ALA A 157 6.26 -13.52 0.88
C ALA A 157 5.86 -12.65 -0.32
N LEU A 158 4.91 -11.72 -0.13
CA LEU A 158 4.54 -10.77 -1.18
C LEU A 158 5.62 -9.72 -1.43
N PHE A 159 6.35 -9.31 -0.40
CA PHE A 159 7.50 -8.42 -0.54
C PHE A 159 8.62 -9.05 -1.37
N GLU A 160 9.00 -10.28 -1.04
CA GLU A 160 10.00 -11.03 -1.79
C GLU A 160 9.58 -11.19 -3.25
N PHE A 161 8.31 -11.54 -3.49
CA PHE A 161 7.76 -11.57 -4.84
C PHE A 161 7.93 -10.25 -5.60
N LEU A 162 7.58 -9.11 -4.99
CA LEU A 162 7.73 -7.81 -5.65
C LEU A 162 9.19 -7.47 -5.93
N ARG A 163 10.11 -7.80 -5.02
CA ARG A 163 11.55 -7.57 -5.20
C ARG A 163 12.11 -8.43 -6.33
N ASP A 164 11.77 -9.72 -6.34
CA ASP A 164 12.19 -10.66 -7.39
C ASP A 164 11.64 -10.24 -8.76
N GLU A 165 10.42 -9.71 -8.81
CA GLU A 165 9.83 -9.18 -10.04
C GLU A 165 10.54 -7.91 -10.53
N VAL A 166 10.94 -7.01 -9.62
CA VAL A 166 11.74 -5.82 -9.97
C VAL A 166 13.10 -6.23 -10.56
N GLU A 167 13.77 -7.20 -9.94
CA GLU A 167 15.06 -7.70 -10.39
C GLU A 167 14.94 -8.40 -11.75
N GLU A 168 13.98 -9.31 -11.91
CA GLU A 168 13.80 -10.05 -13.17
C GLU A 168 13.45 -9.14 -14.35
N LEU A 169 12.62 -8.13 -14.12
CA LEU A 169 12.18 -7.21 -15.17
C LEU A 169 13.18 -6.07 -15.41
N GLU A 170 14.30 -6.05 -14.68
CA GLU A 170 15.33 -5.01 -14.74
C GLU A 170 14.72 -3.60 -14.65
N LEU A 171 13.75 -3.41 -13.74
CA LEU A 171 13.03 -2.14 -13.65
C LEU A 171 13.94 -1.00 -13.18
N ASP A 172 13.92 0.11 -13.92
CA ASP A 172 14.55 1.37 -13.51
C ASP A 172 13.73 2.08 -12.43
N VAL A 173 13.79 1.55 -11.21
CA VAL A 173 13.15 2.14 -10.01
C VAL A 173 13.98 3.28 -9.40
N ILE A 174 15.23 3.45 -9.83
CA ILE A 174 16.17 4.46 -9.29
C ILE A 174 16.03 5.80 -10.02
N GLY A 175 15.64 5.82 -11.29
CA GLY A 175 15.55 7.05 -12.07
C GLY A 175 14.13 7.56 -12.32
N ARG A 176 13.11 6.82 -11.90
CA ARG A 176 11.72 7.06 -12.33
C ARG A 176 10.71 6.92 -11.21
N LEU A 177 9.68 7.75 -11.30
CA LEU A 177 8.49 7.66 -10.47
C LEU A 177 7.28 7.18 -11.30
N PRO A 178 6.41 6.32 -10.74
CA PRO A 178 5.06 6.10 -11.24
C PRO A 178 4.33 7.42 -11.44
N ILE A 179 3.50 7.51 -12.48
CA ILE A 179 2.80 8.75 -12.87
C ILE A 179 2.03 9.35 -11.70
N VAL A 180 1.30 8.51 -10.96
CA VAL A 180 0.48 8.94 -9.81
C VAL A 180 1.30 9.59 -8.69
N LEU A 181 2.60 9.28 -8.58
CA LEU A 181 3.48 9.86 -7.56
C LEU A 181 4.21 11.12 -8.03
N ARG A 182 4.16 11.47 -9.32
CA ARG A 182 4.88 12.64 -9.88
C ARG A 182 4.23 13.97 -9.51
N ASP A 183 2.90 13.98 -9.47
CA ASP A 183 2.09 15.19 -9.18
C ASP A 183 1.73 15.31 -7.69
N ARG A 184 2.34 14.46 -6.85
CA ARG A 184 2.15 14.48 -5.40
C ARG A 184 2.57 15.82 -4.82
N ARG A 185 1.71 16.38 -3.96
CA ARG A 185 1.97 17.61 -3.20
C ARG A 185 2.33 17.27 -1.76
N PHE A 186 3.20 18.07 -1.17
CA PHE A 186 3.72 17.88 0.18
C PHE A 186 3.22 18.98 1.13
N PHE A 187 3.21 18.68 2.43
CA PHE A 187 2.91 19.69 3.45
C PHE A 187 3.96 20.81 3.41
N GLY A 188 3.49 22.05 3.33
CA GLY A 188 4.35 23.24 3.23
C GLY A 188 4.68 23.68 1.81
N ASP A 189 4.23 22.95 0.77
CA ASP A 189 4.33 23.43 -0.61
C ASP A 189 3.54 24.74 -0.82
N GLU A 190 4.12 25.66 -1.59
CA GLU A 190 3.48 26.93 -1.91
C GLU A 190 2.11 26.69 -2.58
N GLY A 191 1.05 27.23 -1.99
CA GLY A 191 -0.33 27.08 -2.49
C GLY A 191 -1.15 25.98 -1.82
N LEU A 192 -0.56 25.14 -0.95
CA LEU A 192 -1.32 24.28 -0.04
C LEU A 192 -1.82 25.12 1.16
N ASN A 193 -2.90 25.88 0.96
CA ASN A 193 -3.50 26.68 2.03
C ASN A 193 -4.35 25.77 2.93
N ILE A 194 -3.72 25.16 3.93
CA ILE A 194 -4.39 24.22 4.84
C ILE A 194 -5.20 25.01 5.86
N GLU A 195 -6.51 25.10 5.67
CA GLU A 195 -7.39 25.48 6.79
C GLU A 195 -7.28 24.43 7.90
N ALA A 196 -7.40 24.83 9.18
CA ALA A 196 -7.17 23.94 10.32
C ALA A 196 -8.05 22.67 10.37
N LYS A 197 -9.19 22.62 9.66
CA LYS A 197 -10.02 21.40 9.51
C LYS A 197 -9.61 20.51 8.33
N LEU A 198 -8.93 21.06 7.32
CA LEU A 198 -8.37 20.29 6.20
C LEU A 198 -7.11 19.51 6.61
N SER A 199 -6.51 19.80 7.76
CA SER A 199 -5.29 19.12 8.23
C SER A 199 -5.52 17.65 8.59
N VAL A 200 -6.61 17.29 9.28
CA VAL A 200 -6.84 15.91 9.74
C VAL A 200 -7.10 14.95 8.57
N SER A 201 -7.91 15.35 7.60
CA SER A 201 -8.17 14.52 6.41
C SER A 201 -6.90 14.26 5.59
N LEU A 202 -6.00 15.25 5.52
CA LEU A 202 -4.71 15.09 4.85
C LEU A 202 -3.74 14.25 5.67
N LEU A 203 -3.74 14.37 7.00
CA LEU A 203 -2.90 13.55 7.88
C LEU A 203 -3.24 12.06 7.79
N VAL A 204 -4.52 11.71 7.70
CA VAL A 204 -4.94 10.31 7.54
C VAL A 204 -4.92 9.82 6.10
N SER A 205 -4.50 10.67 5.15
CA SER A 205 -4.34 10.30 3.75
C SER A 205 -2.89 9.90 3.48
N PRO A 206 -2.60 8.60 3.21
CA PRO A 206 -1.23 8.16 2.96
C PRO A 206 -0.57 8.89 1.79
N PHE A 207 -1.34 9.24 0.76
CA PHE A 207 -0.84 10.01 -0.38
C PHE A 207 -0.40 11.43 0.02
N SER A 208 -1.06 12.06 0.97
CA SER A 208 -0.67 13.42 1.39
C SER A 208 0.41 13.37 2.47
N SER A 209 0.22 12.53 3.48
CA SER A 209 1.06 12.54 4.68
C SER A 209 2.27 11.62 4.61
N GLY A 210 2.26 10.61 3.74
CA GLY A 210 3.23 9.51 3.80
C GLY A 210 3.04 8.58 4.99
N LEU A 211 2.04 8.83 5.85
CA LEU A 211 1.69 7.98 6.99
C LEU A 211 0.61 6.99 6.59
N ILE A 212 0.82 5.71 6.91
CA ILE A 212 -0.25 4.72 6.94
C ILE A 212 -0.60 4.47 8.40
N LEU A 213 -1.70 5.05 8.86
CA LEU A 213 -2.18 4.90 10.22
C LEU A 213 -3.31 3.86 10.26
N SER A 214 -3.15 2.80 11.04
CA SER A 214 -4.20 1.82 11.32
C SER A 214 -5.09 2.27 12.49
N GLN A 215 -6.22 1.59 12.72
CA GLN A 215 -6.99 1.75 13.95
C GLN A 215 -6.18 1.26 15.17
N ASN A 216 -5.34 0.23 15.01
CA ASN A 216 -4.45 -0.22 16.08
C ASN A 216 -3.46 0.88 16.50
N ASP A 217 -2.94 1.64 15.54
CA ASP A 217 -2.10 2.81 15.81
C ASP A 217 -2.88 3.90 16.57
N MET A 218 -4.14 4.15 16.20
CA MET A 218 -4.99 5.11 16.92
C MET A 218 -5.30 4.66 18.35
N PHE A 219 -5.52 3.36 18.58
CA PHE A 219 -5.69 2.82 19.93
C PHE A 219 -4.38 2.84 20.73
N ARG A 220 -3.22 2.64 20.08
CA ARG A 220 -1.89 2.80 20.68
C ARG A 220 -1.68 4.25 21.12
N CYS A 221 -1.94 5.21 20.23
CA CYS A 221 -1.88 6.64 20.53
C CYS A 221 -2.75 6.99 21.75
N ALA A 222 -4.01 6.53 21.77
CA ALA A 222 -4.93 6.79 22.88
C ALA A 222 -4.35 6.32 24.23
N ARG A 223 -3.79 5.11 24.26
CA ARG A 223 -3.21 4.50 25.46
C ARG A 223 -1.93 5.21 25.91
N GLU A 224 -1.06 5.61 24.98
CA GLU A 224 0.22 6.24 25.30
C GLU A 224 0.10 7.71 25.70
N THR A 225 -1.00 8.36 25.31
CA THR A 225 -1.28 9.77 25.61
C THR A 225 -2.36 9.96 26.69
N ASP A 226 -2.89 8.87 27.25
CA ASP A 226 -4.05 8.88 28.15
C ASP A 226 -5.25 9.68 27.58
N ALA A 227 -5.43 9.61 26.25
CA ALA A 227 -6.53 10.24 25.53
C ALA A 227 -7.72 9.29 25.40
N VAL A 228 -8.93 9.85 25.41
CA VAL A 228 -10.14 9.11 25.10
C VAL A 228 -10.25 8.93 23.59
N THR A 229 -10.46 7.70 23.14
CA THR A 229 -10.75 7.38 21.74
C THR A 229 -12.12 6.74 21.58
N ARG A 230 -12.79 7.06 20.48
CA ARG A 230 -14.09 6.49 20.10
C ARG A 230 -13.93 5.77 18.76
N PRO A 231 -14.31 4.48 18.66
CA PRO A 231 -14.25 3.76 17.40
C PRO A 231 -15.04 4.47 16.30
N GLY A 232 -14.47 4.55 15.10
CA GLY A 232 -15.07 5.26 13.98
C GLY A 232 -14.17 5.26 12.75
N THR A 233 -14.38 6.24 11.85
CA THR A 233 -13.45 6.48 10.74
C THR A 233 -12.11 6.99 11.27
N LYS A 234 -11.01 6.77 10.54
CA LYS A 234 -9.67 7.22 10.96
C LYS A 234 -9.63 8.72 11.22
N SER A 235 -10.25 9.53 10.35
CA SER A 235 -10.36 10.99 10.55
C SER A 235 -11.10 11.33 11.84
N PHE A 236 -12.24 10.68 12.11
CA PHE A 236 -13.01 10.92 13.33
C PHE A 236 -12.24 10.52 14.60
N MET A 237 -11.54 9.39 14.57
CA MET A 237 -10.69 8.94 15.67
C MET A 237 -9.57 9.95 15.94
N LEU A 238 -8.88 10.42 14.89
CA LEU A 238 -7.81 11.40 15.03
C LEU A 238 -8.32 12.77 15.51
N GLU A 239 -9.46 13.23 15.00
CA GLU A 239 -10.14 14.44 15.50
C GLU A 239 -10.49 14.32 16.99
N ASN A 240 -10.97 13.15 17.42
CA ASN A 240 -11.32 12.92 18.82
C ASN A 240 -10.08 12.94 19.73
N LEU A 241 -8.99 12.29 19.31
CA LEU A 241 -7.71 12.29 20.01
C LEU A 241 -7.14 13.73 20.14
N LEU A 242 -7.05 14.45 19.02
CA LEU A 242 -6.57 15.84 19.01
C LEU A 242 -7.46 16.79 19.82
N GLY A 243 -8.77 16.53 19.87
CA GLY A 243 -9.70 17.31 20.68
C GLY A 243 -9.54 17.11 22.20
N ASP A 244 -9.07 15.93 22.62
CA ASP A 244 -8.89 15.58 24.05
C ASP A 244 -7.47 15.93 24.55
N ARG A 245 -6.44 15.51 23.81
CA ARG A 245 -5.01 15.64 24.17
C ARG A 245 -4.17 16.20 23.02
N PRO A 246 -4.39 17.46 22.58
CA PRO A 246 -3.79 17.98 21.36
C PRO A 246 -2.26 17.94 21.36
N LYS A 247 -1.59 18.35 22.44
CA LYS A 247 -0.13 18.44 22.47
C LYS A 247 0.52 17.07 22.47
N GLU A 248 0.00 16.17 23.29
CA GLU A 248 0.49 14.81 23.45
C GLU A 248 0.27 13.99 22.17
N VAL A 249 -0.89 14.15 21.52
CA VAL A 249 -1.19 13.48 20.25
C VAL A 249 -0.34 14.03 19.11
N LEU A 250 -0.12 15.35 19.04
CA LEU A 250 0.81 15.91 18.04
C LEU A 250 2.24 15.41 18.23
N GLN A 251 2.73 15.35 19.48
CA GLN A 251 4.04 14.77 19.77
C GLN A 251 4.10 13.29 19.41
N TRP A 252 3.04 12.54 19.68
CA TRP A 252 2.94 11.13 19.31
C TRP A 252 3.00 10.96 17.78
N LEU A 253 2.29 11.80 17.01
CA LEU A 253 2.34 11.77 15.55
C LEU A 253 3.74 12.09 15.00
N VAL A 254 4.49 12.99 15.64
CA VAL A 254 5.90 13.24 15.27
C VAL A 254 6.75 11.98 15.46
N CYS A 255 6.61 11.29 16.61
CA CYS A 255 7.29 10.01 16.85
C CYS A 255 6.85 8.93 15.84
N GLU A 256 5.57 8.91 15.45
CA GLU A 256 5.07 7.98 14.44
C GLU A 256 5.63 8.30 13.05
N CYS A 257 5.82 9.58 12.71
CA CYS A 257 6.53 9.98 11.49
C CYS A 257 7.98 9.48 11.50
N GLU A 258 8.70 9.60 12.61
CA GLU A 258 10.07 9.11 12.75
C GLU A 258 10.15 7.59 12.57
N ARG A 259 9.20 6.87 13.18
CA ARG A 259 9.10 5.42 13.05
C ARG A 259 8.88 5.00 11.59
N GLN A 260 7.91 5.61 10.91
CA GLN A 260 7.61 5.27 9.52
C GLN A 260 8.69 5.76 8.54
N GLU A 261 9.36 6.88 8.83
CA GLU A 261 10.56 7.31 8.10
C GLU A 261 11.65 6.23 8.09
N GLN A 262 11.90 5.59 9.24
CA GLN A 262 12.84 4.47 9.31
C GLN A 262 12.38 3.31 8.41
N LEU A 263 11.12 2.88 8.53
CA LEU A 263 10.56 1.80 7.72
C LEU A 263 10.66 2.10 6.21
N TRP A 264 10.29 3.30 5.78
CA TRP A 264 10.38 3.71 4.37
C TRP A 264 11.83 3.82 3.87
N SER A 265 12.76 4.17 4.75
CA SER A 265 14.19 4.20 4.41
C SER A 265 14.76 2.80 4.19
N GLU A 266 14.30 1.80 4.94
CA GLU A 266 14.69 0.40 4.77
C GLU A 266 14.23 -0.13 3.40
N LEU A 267 13.06 0.32 2.92
CA LEU A 267 12.55 0.01 1.58
C LEU A 267 13.25 0.78 0.43
N ALA A 268 14.12 1.75 0.73
CA ALA A 268 14.74 2.57 -0.31
C ALA A 268 15.74 1.80 -1.18
N SER A 269 16.39 0.78 -0.62
CA SER A 269 17.28 -0.11 -1.38
C SER A 269 16.55 -0.91 -2.45
N ASP A 270 15.30 -1.29 -2.19
CA ASP A 270 14.55 -2.19 -3.07
C ASP A 270 13.70 -1.44 -4.11
N PHE A 271 13.18 -0.26 -3.77
CA PHE A 271 12.21 0.45 -4.63
C PHE A 271 12.61 1.89 -5.02
N GLY A 272 13.83 2.32 -4.71
CA GLY A 272 14.43 3.54 -5.26
C GLY A 272 13.59 4.80 -5.07
N GLU A 273 13.32 5.53 -6.16
CA GLU A 273 12.60 6.82 -6.13
C GLU A 273 11.19 6.71 -5.56
N ILE A 274 10.54 5.55 -5.70
CA ILE A 274 9.22 5.31 -5.11
C ILE A 274 9.32 5.49 -3.59
N SER A 275 10.26 4.81 -2.94
CA SER A 275 10.52 4.95 -1.50
C SER A 275 10.94 6.36 -1.12
N HIS A 276 11.75 7.04 -1.94
CA HIS A 276 12.11 8.45 -1.68
C HIS A 276 10.90 9.39 -1.73
N SER A 277 9.91 9.14 -2.59
CA SER A 277 8.67 9.92 -2.64
C SER A 277 7.83 9.75 -1.37
N TRP A 278 7.69 8.51 -0.88
CA TRP A 278 7.02 8.23 0.40
C TRP A 278 7.78 8.79 1.60
N LEU A 279 9.10 8.67 1.61
CA LEU A 279 9.98 9.25 2.63
C LEU A 279 9.85 10.78 2.69
N ARG A 280 9.88 11.44 1.54
CA ARG A 280 9.71 12.90 1.47
C ARG A 280 8.37 13.34 2.04
N ALA A 281 7.30 12.57 1.80
CA ALA A 281 5.99 12.89 2.35
C ALA A 281 5.94 12.80 3.86
N VAL A 282 6.48 11.72 4.46
CA VAL A 282 6.49 11.59 5.93
C VAL A 282 7.39 12.66 6.58
N GLN A 283 8.52 12.99 5.98
CA GLN A 283 9.42 14.06 6.46
C GLN A 283 8.78 15.44 6.40
N SER A 284 8.05 15.72 5.32
CA SER A 284 7.28 16.96 5.15
C SER A 284 6.16 17.05 6.19
N THR A 285 5.42 15.96 6.44
CA THR A 285 4.40 15.88 7.49
C THR A 285 4.99 16.11 8.87
N LYS A 286 6.12 15.46 9.18
CA LYS A 286 6.84 15.64 10.44
C LYS A 286 7.18 17.11 10.68
N SER A 287 7.80 17.75 9.69
CA SER A 287 8.21 19.17 9.76
C SER A 287 7.01 20.08 10.00
N TYR A 288 5.87 19.79 9.37
CA TYR A 288 4.63 20.52 9.57
C TYR A 288 4.08 20.34 11.00
N LEU A 289 4.06 19.11 11.53
CA LEU A 289 3.60 18.82 12.88
C LEU A 289 4.48 19.45 13.97
N GLU A 290 5.80 19.43 13.79
CA GLU A 290 6.75 20.12 14.70
C GLU A 290 6.51 21.63 14.72
N GLY A 291 6.24 22.23 13.56
CA GLY A 291 5.86 23.64 13.45
C GLY A 291 4.57 23.98 14.21
N LEU A 292 3.57 23.09 14.18
CA LEU A 292 2.32 23.26 14.95
C LEU A 292 2.54 23.11 16.45
N HIS A 293 3.39 22.16 16.88
CA HIS A 293 3.68 21.93 18.30
C HIS A 293 4.27 23.19 18.96
N LEU A 294 5.06 23.97 18.24
CA LEU A 294 5.65 25.21 18.76
C LEU A 294 4.63 26.35 18.96
N VAL A 295 3.43 26.24 18.37
CA VAL A 295 2.41 27.29 18.42
C VAL A 295 1.32 27.01 19.48
N LEU A 296 1.16 25.75 19.91
CA LEU A 296 0.11 25.30 20.84
C LEU A 296 0.64 25.16 22.28
#